data_AF-A0A7Z6TF54-F1
#
_entry.id   AF-A0A7Z6TF54-F1
#
_cell.length_a   1.000
_cell.length_b   1.000
_cell.length_c   1.000
_cell.angle_alpha   90.00
_cell.angle_beta   90.00
_cell.angle_gamma   90.00
#
_symmetry.space_group_name_H-M   'P 1'
#
loop_
_entity.id
_entity.type
_entity.pdbx_description
1 polymer ?
#
loop_
_entity_poly.entity_id
_entity_poly.type
_entity_poly.pdbx_seq_one_letter_code
_entity_poly.pdbx_strand_id
1 'polypeptide(L)'
;MAHSTLRVVKDCGWSPETLDLLIPHQANARIVDALAKRLGLPPERVACELARTGNTAAASIPPALAGALATHALAPGARTALTAFGGGFSWASAALIWPQLTAVSSQLQRKDPPVFAEYLTNLLGTMYKVPGTIDPDKSFLHLEVDSLSLAELGAQLSDLGVEVAEEDLGSGTAVAELAAILESRGAGIPA
;
A
#
# COMPACT_ATOMS: atom_id res chain seq x y z
N MET A 1 -0.32 -24.32 10.07
CA MET A 1 0.98 -23.65 9.86
C MET A 1 2.16 -24.49 10.36
N ALA A 2 2.47 -24.60 11.66
CA ALA A 2 3.69 -25.27 12.15
C ALA A 2 4.01 -26.63 11.50
N HIS A 3 3.05 -27.56 11.45
CA HIS A 3 3.25 -28.87 10.80
C HIS A 3 3.55 -28.75 9.29
N SER A 4 2.88 -27.82 8.60
CA SER A 4 3.11 -27.54 7.17
C SER A 4 4.51 -26.97 6.94
N THR A 5 4.97 -26.06 7.81
CA THR A 5 6.33 -25.51 7.76
C THR A 5 7.38 -26.60 8.00
N LEU A 6 7.22 -27.41 9.05
CA LEU A 6 8.16 -28.49 9.36
C LEU A 6 8.25 -29.52 8.24
N ARG A 7 7.13 -29.81 7.56
CA ARG A 7 7.11 -30.70 6.40
C ARG A 7 7.96 -30.16 5.26
N VAL A 8 7.73 -28.93 4.81
CA VAL A 8 8.48 -28.37 3.67
C VAL A 8 9.96 -28.16 3.99
N VAL A 9 10.30 -27.77 5.23
CA VAL A 9 11.69 -27.67 5.71
C VAL A 9 12.37 -29.03 5.66
N LYS A 10 11.69 -30.09 6.11
CA LYS A 10 12.20 -31.46 6.04
C LYS A 10 12.35 -31.95 4.60
N ASP A 11 11.39 -31.67 3.73
CA ASP A 11 11.42 -32.07 2.31
C ASP A 11 12.60 -31.42 1.56
N CYS A 12 13.07 -30.25 2.02
CA CYS A 12 14.30 -29.61 1.54
C CYS A 12 15.60 -30.16 2.19
N GLY A 13 15.52 -31.15 3.07
CA GLY A 13 16.67 -31.70 3.81
C GLY A 13 17.21 -30.77 4.89
N TRP A 14 16.41 -29.82 5.38
CA TRP A 14 16.79 -28.88 6.43
C TRP A 14 16.24 -29.32 7.79
N SER A 15 16.81 -28.76 8.85
CA SER A 15 16.23 -28.82 10.19
C SER A 15 15.70 -27.44 10.60
N PRO A 16 14.71 -27.36 11.52
CA PRO A 16 14.16 -26.08 11.98
C PRO A 16 15.22 -25.10 12.48
N GLU A 17 16.28 -25.61 13.13
CA GLU A 17 17.37 -24.82 13.70
C GLU A 17 18.26 -24.18 12.62
N THR A 18 18.28 -24.78 11.42
CA THR A 18 19.00 -24.24 10.26
C THR A 18 18.16 -23.27 9.43
N LEU A 19 16.91 -23.01 9.82
CA LEU A 19 16.12 -21.97 9.17
C LEU A 19 16.66 -20.60 9.59
N ASP A 20 17.03 -19.78 8.60
CA ASP A 20 17.56 -18.45 8.82
C ASP A 20 16.44 -17.45 9.09
N LEU A 21 15.32 -17.57 8.35
CA LEU A 21 14.19 -16.66 8.50
C LEU A 21 12.84 -17.34 8.19
N LEU A 22 11.86 -17.13 9.07
CA LEU A 22 10.46 -17.47 8.86
C LEU A 22 9.66 -16.22 8.51
N ILE A 23 8.88 -16.27 7.44
CA ILE A 23 7.92 -15.23 7.04
C ILE A 23 6.49 -15.79 7.16
N PRO A 24 5.82 -15.61 8.30
CA PRO A 24 4.47 -16.10 8.50
C PRO A 24 3.41 -15.13 7.96
N HIS A 25 2.18 -15.62 7.78
CA HIS A 25 1.00 -14.78 7.63
C HIS A 25 0.85 -13.88 8.87
N GLN A 26 0.67 -12.58 8.62
CA GLN A 26 0.55 -11.54 9.62
C GLN A 26 -0.89 -11.46 10.16
N ALA A 27 -1.40 -12.55 10.76
CA ALA A 27 -2.76 -12.60 11.28
C ALA A 27 -2.91 -11.85 12.62
N ASN A 28 -1.99 -12.14 13.54
CA ASN A 28 -1.99 -11.64 14.91
C ASN A 28 -0.63 -11.94 15.55
N ALA A 29 -0.10 -11.03 16.38
CA ALA A 29 1.23 -11.18 16.99
C ALA A 29 1.30 -12.42 17.88
N ARG A 30 0.25 -12.73 18.65
CA ARG A 30 0.20 -13.92 19.51
C ARG A 30 0.28 -15.23 18.71
N ILE A 31 -0.30 -15.25 17.50
CA ILE A 31 -0.24 -16.42 16.61
C ILE A 31 1.17 -16.58 16.05
N VAL A 32 1.80 -15.49 15.64
CA VAL A 32 3.20 -15.47 15.16
C VAL A 32 4.15 -15.94 16.27
N ASP A 33 4.01 -15.42 17.49
CA ASP A 33 4.82 -15.82 18.65
C ASP A 33 4.62 -17.31 19.00
N ALA A 34 3.38 -17.78 18.98
CA ALA A 34 3.08 -19.19 19.24
C ALA A 34 3.67 -20.11 18.16
N LEU A 35 3.68 -19.66 16.89
CA LEU A 35 4.31 -20.38 15.80
C LEU A 35 5.83 -20.42 15.98
N ALA A 36 6.48 -19.30 16.31
CA ALA A 36 7.91 -19.21 16.58
C ALA A 36 8.33 -20.21 17.68
N LYS A 37 7.63 -20.18 18.82
CA LYS A 37 7.85 -21.10 19.94
C LYS A 37 7.70 -22.57 19.55
N ARG A 38 6.68 -22.90 18.75
CA ARG A 38 6.46 -24.28 18.27
C ARG A 38 7.54 -24.78 17.31
N LEU A 39 8.20 -23.87 16.61
CA LEU A 39 9.30 -24.18 15.69
C LEU A 39 10.68 -24.10 16.35
N GLY A 40 10.75 -23.68 17.63
CA GLY A 40 12.02 -23.49 18.33
C GLY A 40 12.84 -22.32 17.79
N LEU A 41 12.20 -21.37 17.09
CA LEU A 41 12.87 -20.24 16.47
C LEU A 41 12.92 -19.05 17.44
N PRO A 42 14.07 -18.37 17.55
CA PRO A 42 14.15 -17.14 18.33
C PRO A 42 13.46 -15.99 17.57
N PRO A 43 12.97 -14.95 18.26
CA PRO A 43 12.16 -13.87 17.65
C PRO A 43 12.83 -13.19 16.45
N GLU A 44 14.14 -13.01 16.47
CA GLU A 44 14.92 -12.38 15.41
C GLU A 44 14.93 -13.18 14.09
N ARG A 45 14.54 -14.45 14.12
CA ARG A 45 14.37 -15.30 12.92
C ARG A 45 12.92 -15.40 12.46
N VAL A 46 12.05 -14.50 12.91
CA VAL A 46 10.64 -14.47 12.53
C VAL A 46 10.25 -13.05 12.11
N ALA A 47 9.94 -12.86 10.84
CA ALA A 47 9.52 -11.56 10.33
C ALA A 47 8.12 -11.19 10.85
N CYS A 48 8.01 -9.99 11.42
CA CYS A 48 6.77 -9.46 11.97
C CYS A 48 6.64 -7.98 11.61
N GLU A 49 5.70 -7.67 10.71
CA GLU A 49 5.38 -6.31 10.26
C GLU A 49 3.99 -5.87 10.73
N LEU A 50 3.37 -6.65 11.63
CA LEU A 50 2.03 -6.39 12.17
C LEU A 50 1.89 -5.00 12.77
N ALA A 51 2.91 -4.48 13.45
CA ALA A 51 2.88 -3.15 14.04
C ALA A 51 2.76 -2.04 12.99
N ARG A 52 3.33 -2.25 11.80
CA ARG A 52 3.33 -1.26 10.71
C ARG A 52 2.18 -1.46 9.72
N THR A 53 1.81 -2.70 9.44
CA THR A 53 0.90 -3.04 8.33
C THR A 53 -0.40 -3.69 8.77
N GLY A 54 -0.50 -4.14 10.02
CA GLY A 54 -1.65 -4.90 10.49
C GLY A 54 -1.83 -6.23 9.74
N ASN A 55 -3.05 -6.75 9.75
CA ASN A 55 -3.41 -7.94 8.98
C ASN A 55 -3.96 -7.54 7.60
N THR A 56 -3.17 -7.74 6.56
CA THR A 56 -3.53 -7.45 5.16
C THR A 56 -3.99 -8.69 4.38
N ALA A 57 -4.46 -9.72 5.08
CA ALA A 57 -4.93 -10.99 4.52
C ALA A 57 -3.89 -11.61 3.55
N ALA A 58 -4.26 -11.83 2.28
CA ALA A 58 -3.39 -12.42 1.27
C ALA A 58 -2.11 -11.60 1.03
N ALA A 59 -2.15 -10.29 1.27
CA ALA A 59 -1.02 -9.40 1.09
C ALA A 59 -0.09 -9.34 2.31
N SER A 60 -0.16 -10.27 3.27
CA SER A 60 0.64 -10.18 4.50
C SER A 60 2.10 -10.57 4.34
N ILE A 61 2.40 -11.50 3.43
CA ILE A 61 3.78 -12.00 3.22
C ILE A 61 4.66 -10.98 2.48
N PRO A 62 4.20 -10.33 1.39
CA PRO A 62 5.06 -9.40 0.65
C PRO A 62 5.60 -8.21 1.47
N PRO A 63 4.81 -7.50 2.30
CA PRO A 63 5.33 -6.45 3.18
C PRO A 63 6.31 -6.98 4.24
N ALA A 64 6.10 -8.19 4.76
CA ALA A 64 7.02 -8.84 5.69
C ALA A 64 8.37 -9.18 5.02
N LEU A 65 8.35 -9.63 3.77
CA LEU A 65 9.56 -9.79 2.96
C LEU A 65 10.26 -8.46 2.72
N ALA A 66 9.51 -7.42 2.34
CA ALA A 66 10.07 -6.08 2.10
C ALA A 66 10.72 -5.49 3.36
N GLY A 67 10.08 -5.65 4.53
CA GLY A 67 10.65 -5.24 5.81
C GLY A 67 11.93 -5.99 6.15
N ALA A 68 11.95 -7.32 5.99
CA ALA A 68 13.13 -8.13 6.25
C ALA A 68 14.30 -7.83 5.29
N LEU A 69 14.02 -7.46 4.04
CA LEU A 69 15.03 -6.96 3.10
C LEU A 69 15.59 -5.60 3.56
N ALA A 70 14.72 -4.68 3.96
CA ALA A 70 15.10 -3.33 4.38
C ALA A 70 15.94 -3.33 5.67
N THR A 71 15.71 -4.28 6.57
CA THR A 71 16.49 -4.43 7.82
C THR A 71 17.71 -5.33 7.66
N HIS A 72 18.01 -5.81 6.45
CA HIS A 72 19.06 -6.79 6.16
C HIS A 72 18.97 -8.12 6.93
N ALA A 73 17.79 -8.43 7.50
CA ALA A 73 17.52 -9.72 8.11
C ALA A 73 17.41 -10.85 7.06
N LEU A 74 17.09 -10.50 5.81
CA LEU A 74 16.98 -11.44 4.70
C LEU A 74 18.08 -11.21 3.67
N ALA A 75 19.05 -12.12 3.64
CA ALA A 75 20.20 -12.08 2.74
C ALA A 75 20.11 -13.17 1.64
N PRO A 76 20.72 -12.94 0.46
CA PRO A 76 20.88 -13.97 -0.56
C PRO A 76 21.54 -15.23 0.03
N GLY A 77 21.01 -16.40 -0.31
CA GLY A 77 21.47 -17.69 0.22
C GLY A 77 20.78 -18.11 1.54
N ALA A 78 20.03 -17.23 2.19
CA ALA A 78 19.32 -17.57 3.42
C ALA A 78 18.25 -18.66 3.19
N ARG A 79 18.18 -19.63 4.09
CA ARG A 79 17.11 -20.64 4.15
C ARG A 79 15.87 -19.99 4.72
N THR A 80 14.90 -19.72 3.84
CA THR A 80 13.68 -19.00 4.20
C THR A 80 12.48 -19.92 4.09
N ALA A 81 11.57 -19.84 5.05
CA ALA A 81 10.26 -20.49 4.97
C ALA A 81 9.14 -19.46 5.01
N LEU A 82 8.22 -19.58 4.07
CA LEU A 82 6.97 -18.83 4.03
C LEU A 82 5.86 -19.74 4.57
N THR A 83 4.95 -19.21 5.38
CA THR A 83 3.78 -19.99 5.80
C THR A 83 2.56 -19.12 5.99
N ALA A 84 1.41 -19.61 5.54
CA ALA A 84 0.15 -18.89 5.69
C ALA A 84 -1.02 -19.81 6.04
N PHE A 85 -2.09 -19.21 6.53
CA PHE A 85 -3.40 -19.82 6.71
C PHE A 85 -4.49 -18.77 6.43
N GLY A 86 -5.71 -19.21 6.11
CA GLY A 86 -6.83 -18.31 5.83
C GLY A 86 -8.19 -19.01 5.76
N GLY A 87 -9.20 -18.27 5.33
CA GLY A 87 -10.61 -18.70 5.25
C GLY A 87 -10.85 -19.99 4.46
N GLY A 88 -11.96 -20.67 4.77
CA GLY A 88 -12.29 -22.04 4.29
C GLY A 88 -11.57 -23.18 5.04
N PHE A 89 -10.58 -22.80 5.86
CA PHE A 89 -9.43 -23.56 6.35
C PHE A 89 -8.47 -24.00 5.25
N SER A 90 -7.80 -23.00 4.66
CA SER A 90 -6.67 -23.20 3.76
C SER A 90 -5.37 -22.93 4.51
N TRP A 91 -4.32 -23.70 4.25
CA TRP A 91 -2.96 -23.42 4.71
C TRP A 91 -1.94 -23.90 3.71
N ALA A 92 -0.79 -23.23 3.65
CA ALA A 92 0.32 -23.62 2.79
C ALA A 92 1.64 -23.13 3.40
N SER A 93 2.72 -23.81 3.03
CA SER A 93 4.09 -23.39 3.32
C SER A 93 4.96 -23.63 2.11
N ALA A 94 5.97 -22.77 1.94
CA ALA A 94 7.01 -22.92 0.93
C ALA A 94 8.37 -22.71 1.61
N ALA A 95 9.37 -23.46 1.19
CA ALA A 95 10.75 -23.24 1.57
C ALA A 95 11.55 -22.87 0.32
N LEU A 96 12.46 -21.91 0.47
CA LEU A 96 13.32 -21.46 -0.61
C LEU A 96 14.67 -21.01 -0.07
N ILE A 97 15.70 -21.15 -0.89
CA ILE A 97 16.93 -20.38 -0.72
C ILE A 97 16.64 -19.00 -1.28
N TRP A 98 16.80 -17.98 -0.45
CA TRP A 98 16.51 -16.62 -0.86
C TRP A 98 17.44 -16.19 -2.01
N PRO A 99 16.91 -15.71 -3.13
CA PRO A 99 17.73 -15.39 -4.29
C PRO A 99 18.49 -14.08 -4.10
N GLN A 100 19.52 -13.88 -4.93
CA GLN A 100 20.04 -12.55 -5.19
C GLN A 100 18.96 -11.76 -5.93
N LEU A 101 18.40 -10.74 -5.30
CA LEU A 101 17.50 -9.80 -5.97
C LEU A 101 18.31 -8.64 -6.56
N THR A 102 18.08 -8.36 -7.83
CA THR A 102 18.44 -7.06 -8.41
C THR A 102 17.28 -6.12 -8.09
N ALA A 103 17.57 -5.04 -7.36
CA ALA A 103 16.56 -4.01 -7.13
C ALA A 103 16.13 -3.46 -8.49
N VAL A 104 14.87 -3.69 -8.84
CA VAL A 104 14.27 -2.94 -9.93
C VAL A 104 14.06 -1.54 -9.36
N SER A 105 14.83 -0.57 -9.85
CA SER A 105 14.49 0.85 -9.70
C SER A 105 13.19 1.08 -10.46
N SER A 106 12.06 0.66 -9.89
CA SER A 106 10.82 1.29 -10.24
C SER A 106 10.90 2.67 -9.61
N GLN A 107 11.27 3.65 -10.42
CA GLN A 107 10.65 4.96 -10.29
C GLN A 107 9.14 4.78 -10.49
N LEU A 108 8.47 4.09 -9.55
CA LEU A 108 7.11 4.47 -9.23
C LEU A 108 7.30 5.80 -8.50
N GLN A 109 7.50 6.86 -9.28
CA GLN A 109 7.08 8.17 -8.86
C GLN A 109 5.58 8.05 -8.63
N ARG A 110 5.15 7.55 -7.46
CA ARG A 110 3.96 8.14 -6.87
C ARG A 110 4.39 9.57 -6.58
N LYS A 111 4.14 10.46 -7.54
CA LYS A 111 3.74 11.81 -7.15
C LYS A 111 2.47 11.56 -6.37
N ASP A 112 2.58 11.47 -5.05
CA ASP A 112 1.39 11.65 -4.26
C ASP A 112 0.80 12.99 -4.72
N PRO A 113 -0.47 13.02 -5.17
CA PRO A 113 -1.05 14.26 -5.64
C PRO A 113 -0.93 15.29 -4.51
N PRO A 114 -0.77 16.59 -4.83
CA PRO A 114 -0.81 17.63 -3.82
C PRO A 114 -2.04 17.45 -2.91
N VAL A 115 -1.95 17.83 -1.64
CA VAL A 115 -3.05 17.63 -0.67
C VAL A 115 -4.35 18.26 -1.19
N PHE A 116 -4.26 19.38 -1.91
CA PHE A 116 -5.42 20.01 -2.54
C PHE A 116 -6.00 19.20 -3.70
N ALA A 117 -5.18 18.49 -4.48
CA ALA A 117 -5.66 17.62 -5.55
C ALA A 117 -6.40 16.40 -4.99
N GLU A 118 -5.99 15.88 -3.83
CA GLU A 118 -6.74 14.84 -3.11
C GLU A 118 -8.09 15.38 -2.60
N TYR A 119 -8.10 16.59 -2.02
CA TYR A 119 -9.34 17.27 -1.62
C TYR A 119 -10.31 17.44 -2.80
N LEU A 120 -9.84 17.98 -3.93
CA LEU A 120 -10.66 18.18 -5.14
C LEU A 120 -11.15 16.84 -5.70
N THR A 121 -10.31 15.81 -5.72
CA THR A 121 -10.69 14.47 -6.17
C THR A 121 -11.81 13.89 -5.30
N ASN A 122 -11.69 14.00 -3.98
CA ASN A 122 -12.72 13.58 -3.05
C ASN A 122 -14.02 14.37 -3.23
N LEU A 123 -13.92 15.69 -3.42
CA LEU A 123 -15.06 16.56 -3.64
C LEU A 123 -15.81 16.19 -4.93
N LEU A 124 -15.09 15.99 -6.04
CA LEU A 124 -15.64 15.54 -7.32
C LEU A 124 -16.34 14.18 -7.21
N GLY A 125 -15.74 13.21 -6.51
CA GLY A 125 -16.31 11.88 -6.35
C GLY A 125 -17.53 11.84 -5.42
N THR A 126 -17.58 12.69 -4.39
CA THR A 126 -18.63 12.66 -3.36
C THR A 126 -19.79 13.62 -3.65
N MET A 127 -19.49 14.88 -3.92
CA MET A 127 -20.50 15.93 -4.10
C MET A 127 -21.00 15.97 -5.55
N TYR A 128 -20.08 15.90 -6.50
CA TYR A 128 -20.40 15.97 -7.94
C TYR A 128 -20.61 14.60 -8.59
N LYS A 129 -20.42 13.52 -7.83
CA LYS A 129 -20.67 12.11 -8.24
C LYS A 129 -19.97 11.71 -9.53
N VAL A 130 -18.79 12.26 -9.79
CA VAL A 130 -17.96 11.89 -10.93
C VAL A 130 -17.61 10.38 -10.82
N PRO A 131 -17.95 9.55 -11.83
CA PRO A 131 -17.86 8.11 -11.70
C PRO A 131 -16.42 7.59 -11.82
N GLY A 132 -16.14 6.50 -11.11
CA GLY A 132 -14.88 5.76 -11.23
C GLY A 132 -13.72 6.34 -10.42
N THR A 133 -12.51 5.87 -10.74
CA THR A 133 -11.28 6.40 -10.14
C THR A 133 -10.90 7.70 -10.86
N ILE A 134 -10.93 8.81 -10.14
CA ILE A 134 -10.55 10.12 -10.66
C ILE A 134 -9.03 10.21 -10.69
N ASP A 135 -8.50 10.39 -11.89
CA ASP A 135 -7.08 10.63 -12.15
C ASP A 135 -6.84 12.14 -12.13
N PRO A 136 -6.07 12.68 -11.16
CA PRO A 136 -5.93 14.12 -10.99
C PRO A 136 -5.18 14.79 -12.15
N ASP A 137 -4.45 14.04 -12.97
CA ASP A 137 -3.76 14.56 -14.16
C ASP A 137 -4.69 14.70 -15.37
N LYS A 138 -5.96 14.25 -15.27
CA LYS A 138 -6.96 14.40 -16.34
C LYS A 138 -7.72 15.71 -16.24
N SER A 139 -8.08 16.25 -17.42
CA SER A 139 -8.93 17.43 -17.52
C SER A 139 -10.38 17.15 -17.10
N PHE A 140 -11.10 18.17 -16.67
CA PHE A 140 -12.53 18.07 -16.35
C PHE A 140 -13.37 17.50 -17.50
N LEU A 141 -13.03 17.83 -18.75
CA LEU A 141 -13.64 17.23 -19.94
C LEU A 141 -13.41 15.72 -20.02
N HIS A 142 -12.19 15.24 -19.71
CA HIS A 142 -11.88 13.81 -19.71
C HIS A 142 -12.51 13.06 -18.52
N LEU A 143 -12.82 13.77 -17.45
CA LEU A 143 -13.54 13.27 -16.29
C LEU A 143 -15.07 13.37 -16.47
N GLU A 144 -15.54 13.82 -17.63
CA GLU A 144 -16.96 13.99 -17.95
C GLU A 144 -17.70 14.91 -16.96
N VAL A 145 -17.00 15.90 -16.38
CA VAL A 145 -17.61 16.91 -15.52
C VAL A 145 -18.35 17.91 -16.40
N ASP A 146 -19.66 18.00 -16.21
CA ASP A 146 -20.50 18.91 -16.98
C ASP A 146 -20.30 20.38 -16.57
N SER A 147 -20.72 21.31 -17.45
CA SER A 147 -20.52 22.75 -17.24
C SER A 147 -21.29 23.31 -16.03
N LEU A 148 -22.40 22.69 -15.61
CA LEU A 148 -23.14 23.11 -14.43
C LEU A 148 -22.39 22.69 -13.17
N SER A 149 -21.91 21.45 -13.11
CA SER A 149 -21.05 20.94 -12.03
C SER A 149 -19.76 21.75 -11.89
N LEU A 150 -19.17 22.20 -13.00
CA LEU A 150 -18.01 23.10 -12.98
C LEU A 150 -18.33 24.49 -12.43
N ALA A 151 -19.46 25.07 -12.81
CA ALA A 151 -19.88 26.38 -12.29
C ALA A 151 -20.17 26.30 -10.78
N GLU A 152 -20.83 25.23 -10.32
CA GLU A 152 -21.09 24.97 -8.90
C GLU A 152 -19.79 24.76 -8.11
N LEU A 153 -18.84 24.01 -8.67
CA LEU A 153 -17.50 23.84 -8.09
C LEU A 153 -16.80 25.19 -7.92
N GLY A 154 -16.82 26.06 -8.94
CA GLY A 154 -16.23 27.39 -8.84
C GLY A 154 -16.84 28.26 -7.74
N ALA A 155 -18.17 28.20 -7.59
CA ALA A 155 -18.86 28.89 -6.50
C ALA A 155 -18.42 28.35 -5.13
N GLN A 156 -18.31 27.03 -4.98
CA GLN A 156 -17.88 26.40 -3.73
C GLN A 156 -16.40 26.68 -3.40
N LEU A 157 -15.53 26.75 -4.40
CA LEU A 157 -14.11 27.05 -4.20
C LEU A 157 -13.87 28.51 -3.80
N SER A 158 -14.79 29.41 -4.12
CA SER A 158 -14.72 30.82 -3.68
C SER A 158 -14.76 30.97 -2.16
N ASP A 159 -15.31 29.98 -1.44
CA ASP A 159 -15.35 29.94 0.02
C ASP A 159 -13.98 29.58 0.65
N LEU A 160 -12.99 29.19 -0.14
CA LEU A 160 -11.65 28.79 0.32
C LEU A 160 -10.69 29.99 0.53
N GLY A 161 -11.21 31.21 0.43
CA GLY A 161 -10.46 32.44 0.68
C GLY A 161 -9.58 32.89 -0.49
N VAL A 162 -9.78 32.34 -1.69
CA VAL A 162 -9.10 32.74 -2.92
C VAL A 162 -10.10 32.96 -4.05
N GLU A 163 -9.82 33.93 -4.91
CA GLU A 163 -10.58 34.09 -6.16
C GLU A 163 -10.12 33.05 -7.18
N VAL A 164 -11.08 32.34 -7.78
CA VAL A 164 -10.87 31.42 -8.90
C VAL A 164 -11.41 32.10 -10.15
N ALA A 165 -10.55 32.40 -11.12
CA ALA A 165 -10.99 33.01 -12.36
C ALA A 165 -11.67 31.95 -13.23
N GLU A 166 -12.63 32.35 -14.09
CA GLU A 166 -13.30 31.42 -15.00
C GLU A 166 -12.31 30.70 -15.95
N GLU A 167 -11.18 31.36 -16.26
CA GLU A 167 -10.08 30.79 -17.05
C GLU A 167 -9.30 29.68 -16.32
N ASP A 168 -9.25 29.72 -14.99
CA ASP A 168 -8.60 28.70 -14.16
C ASP A 168 -9.47 27.43 -14.04
N LEU A 169 -10.79 27.55 -14.26
CA LEU A 169 -11.79 26.48 -14.11
C LEU A 169 -12.45 26.11 -15.46
N GLY A 170 -11.64 26.00 -16.51
CA GLY A 170 -12.10 25.56 -17.82
C GLY A 170 -12.26 24.04 -17.92
N SER A 171 -13.08 23.56 -18.86
CA SER A 171 -13.21 22.12 -19.16
C SER A 171 -11.87 21.46 -19.57
N GLY A 172 -10.90 22.25 -20.06
CA GLY A 172 -9.55 21.81 -20.38
C GLY A 172 -8.60 21.68 -19.19
N THR A 173 -8.92 22.28 -18.04
CA THR A 173 -8.04 22.29 -16.86
C THR A 173 -8.00 20.93 -16.19
N ALA A 174 -6.81 20.48 -15.79
CA ALA A 174 -6.64 19.27 -14.98
C ALA A 174 -6.92 19.51 -13.48
N VAL A 175 -7.37 18.49 -12.76
CA VAL A 175 -7.63 18.62 -11.31
C VAL A 175 -6.36 19.00 -10.55
N ALA A 176 -5.21 18.43 -10.91
CA ALA A 176 -3.91 18.76 -10.35
C ALA A 176 -3.44 20.18 -10.70
N GLU A 177 -3.82 20.69 -11.87
CA GLU A 177 -3.50 22.06 -12.30
C GLU A 177 -4.31 23.07 -11.48
N LEU A 178 -5.62 22.84 -11.33
CA LEU A 178 -6.46 23.65 -10.44
C LEU A 178 -5.96 23.60 -8.99
N ALA A 179 -5.59 22.42 -8.49
CA ALA A 179 -5.01 22.26 -7.16
C ALA A 179 -3.76 23.14 -6.97
N ALA A 180 -2.83 23.10 -7.92
CA ALA A 180 -1.60 23.90 -7.87
C ALA A 180 -1.90 25.41 -7.90
N ILE A 181 -2.90 25.85 -8.68
CA ILE A 181 -3.34 27.25 -8.71
C ILE A 181 -3.86 27.66 -7.33
N LEU A 182 -4.76 26.87 -6.73
CA LEU A 182 -5.35 27.16 -5.42
C LEU A 182 -4.28 27.18 -4.30
N GLU A 183 -3.36 26.22 -4.29
CA GLU A 183 -2.23 26.19 -3.35
C GLU A 183 -1.31 27.41 -3.51
N SER A 184 -0.98 27.78 -4.75
CA SER A 184 -0.13 28.95 -5.02
C SER A 184 -0.76 30.27 -4.56
N ARG A 185 -2.08 30.33 -4.50
CA ARG A 185 -2.86 31.48 -4.02
C ARG A 185 -3.14 31.44 -2.52
N GLY A 186 -2.69 30.39 -1.82
CA GLY A 186 -2.82 30.25 -0.38
C GLY A 186 -4.19 29.79 0.10
N ALA A 187 -4.95 29.07 -0.75
CA ALA A 187 -6.24 28.52 -0.37
C ALA A 187 -6.11 27.57 0.84
N GLY A 188 -7.06 27.66 1.77
CA GLY A 188 -7.14 26.76 2.92
C GLY A 188 -8.08 25.60 2.65
N ILE A 189 -7.67 24.36 2.94
CA ILE A 189 -8.59 23.21 2.91
C ILE A 189 -9.51 23.31 4.15
N PRO A 190 -10.85 23.23 3.99
CA PRO A 190 -11.76 23.20 5.12
C PRO A 190 -11.50 21.98 6.01
N ALA A 191 -11.57 22.16 7.32
CA ALA A 191 -11.35 21.10 8.31
C ALA A 191 -12.50 20.08 8.36
#